data_AF-A0A212PDY9-F1
#
_entry.id   AF-A0A212PDY9-F1
#
_cell.length_a   1.000
_cell.length_b   1.000
_cell.length_c   1.000
_cell.angle_alpha   90.00
_cell.angle_beta   90.00
_cell.angle_gamma   90.00
#
_symmetry.space_group_name_H-M   'P 1'
#
loop_
_entity.id
_entity.type
_entity.pdbx_description
1 polymer ?
#
loop_
_entity_poly.entity_id
_entity_poly.type
_entity_poly.pdbx_seq_one_letter_code
_entity_poly.pdbx_strand_id
1 'polypeptide(L)'
;MISMRSKYALKALSFLAKSKGKDTFLISELAEAENIPKKFLEAILLTLKSQGILSSRKGPGGGYSLAKAPSTITIGSIIRAFEGDLAPVQCLSETSTGVCPECVDGPTCGTRLVMGDVHSAVTSVIDSVTLADMVERSEFERQKLLQQMDYAI
;
A
#
# COMPACT_ATOMS: atom_id res chain seq x y z
N MET A 1 3.09 6.68 11.14
CA MET A 1 1.85 6.93 10.35
C MET A 1 2.24 6.92 8.88
N ILE A 2 1.43 6.33 7.98
CA ILE A 2 1.69 6.37 6.53
C ILE A 2 1.09 7.62 5.89
N SER A 3 1.62 8.05 4.74
CA SER A 3 1.13 9.22 4.02
C SER A 3 -0.23 8.98 3.35
N MET A 4 -0.88 10.08 2.95
CA MET A 4 -2.09 10.04 2.15
C MET A 4 -1.89 9.35 0.79
N ARG A 5 -0.67 9.43 0.21
CA ARG A 5 -0.36 8.74 -1.05
C ARG A 5 -0.45 7.23 -0.87
N SER A 6 0.18 6.69 0.17
CA SER A 6 0.11 5.27 0.52
C SER A 6 -1.31 4.81 0.80
N LYS A 7 -2.07 5.58 1.59
CA LYS A 7 -3.48 5.27 1.88
C LYS A 7 -4.32 5.20 0.61
N TYR A 8 -4.21 6.18 -0.28
CA TYR A 8 -4.97 6.21 -1.52
C TYR A 8 -4.52 5.15 -2.53
N ALA A 9 -3.21 4.82 -2.56
CA ALA A 9 -2.70 3.70 -3.34
C ALA A 9 -3.35 2.38 -2.92
N LEU A 10 -3.39 2.11 -1.61
CA LEU A 10 -4.01 0.90 -1.06
C LEU A 10 -5.51 0.83 -1.39
N LYS A 11 -6.25 1.94 -1.28
CA LYS A 11 -7.66 2.01 -1.66
C LYS A 11 -7.88 1.71 -3.14
N ALA A 12 -7.15 2.39 -4.02
CA ALA A 12 -7.28 2.19 -5.47
C ALA A 12 -6.91 0.75 -5.89
N LEU A 13 -5.85 0.18 -5.31
CA LEU A 13 -5.44 -1.20 -5.58
C LEU A 13 -6.45 -2.21 -5.02
N SER A 14 -7.05 -1.95 -3.86
CA SER A 14 -8.12 -2.79 -3.30
C SER A 14 -9.32 -2.85 -4.23
N PHE A 15 -9.72 -1.71 -4.78
CA PHE A 15 -10.81 -1.63 -5.76
C PHE A 15 -10.51 -2.50 -7.00
N LEU A 16 -9.31 -2.33 -7.58
CA LEU A 16 -8.87 -3.12 -8.75
C LEU A 16 -8.77 -4.61 -8.45
N ALA A 17 -8.40 -5.00 -7.22
CA ALA A 17 -8.31 -6.41 -6.84
C ALA A 17 -9.70 -7.06 -6.62
N LYS A 18 -10.73 -6.25 -6.31
CA LYS A 18 -12.11 -6.72 -6.10
C LYS A 18 -12.92 -6.82 -7.38
N SER A 19 -12.52 -6.17 -8.46
CA SER A 19 -13.29 -6.13 -9.70
C SER A 19 -13.32 -7.48 -10.40
N LYS A 20 -14.44 -8.19 -10.29
CA LYS A 20 -14.68 -9.45 -11.01
C LYS A 20 -15.19 -9.12 -12.43
N GLY A 21 -14.39 -9.43 -13.46
CA GLY A 21 -14.80 -9.40 -14.87
C GLY A 21 -14.52 -8.10 -15.65
N LYS A 22 -14.16 -7.00 -14.98
CA LYS A 22 -13.58 -5.80 -15.61
C LYS A 22 -12.18 -5.62 -15.07
N ASP A 23 -11.19 -5.67 -15.97
CA ASP A 23 -9.78 -5.66 -15.56
C ASP A 23 -9.13 -4.29 -15.68
N THR A 24 -9.78 -3.34 -16.38
CA THR A 24 -9.20 -2.02 -16.68
C THR A 24 -10.17 -0.90 -16.34
N PHE A 25 -9.70 0.12 -15.62
CA PHE A 25 -10.52 1.25 -15.17
C PHE A 25 -9.89 2.60 -15.49
N LEU A 26 -10.72 3.57 -15.86
CA LEU A 26 -10.28 4.95 -16.02
C LEU A 26 -9.96 5.57 -14.66
N ILE A 27 -9.06 6.57 -14.66
CA ILE A 27 -8.72 7.32 -13.43
C ILE A 27 -9.97 7.97 -12.83
N SER A 28 -10.89 8.45 -13.66
CA SER A 28 -12.16 9.04 -13.19
C SER A 28 -13.04 8.03 -12.46
N GLU A 29 -13.13 6.79 -12.95
CA GLU A 29 -13.92 5.73 -12.32
C GLU A 29 -13.33 5.36 -10.96
N LEU A 30 -12.00 5.21 -10.88
CA LEU A 30 -11.30 4.91 -9.62
C LEU A 30 -11.41 6.07 -8.60
N ALA A 31 -11.28 7.31 -9.08
CA ALA A 31 -11.38 8.51 -8.26
C ALA A 31 -12.77 8.65 -7.62
N GLU A 32 -13.82 8.39 -8.39
CA GLU A 32 -15.20 8.41 -7.92
C GLU A 32 -15.48 7.26 -6.94
N ALA A 33 -15.14 6.03 -7.32
CA ALA A 33 -15.41 4.84 -6.51
C ALA A 33 -14.76 4.88 -5.13
N GLU A 34 -13.52 5.38 -5.05
CA GLU A 34 -12.76 5.40 -3.79
C GLU A 34 -12.78 6.78 -3.09
N ASN A 35 -13.53 7.76 -3.63
CA ASN A 35 -13.60 9.14 -3.17
C ASN A 35 -12.20 9.76 -2.99
N ILE A 36 -11.42 9.78 -4.08
CA ILE A 36 -10.04 10.28 -4.12
C ILE A 36 -9.97 11.44 -5.14
N PRO A 37 -9.34 12.58 -4.80
CA PRO A 37 -9.14 13.66 -5.76
C PRO A 37 -8.38 13.17 -7.01
N LYS A 38 -9.00 13.30 -8.19
CA LYS A 38 -8.49 12.77 -9.46
C LYS A 38 -7.03 13.14 -9.75
N LYS A 39 -6.67 14.41 -9.56
CA LYS A 39 -5.30 14.91 -9.80
C LYS A 39 -4.27 14.23 -8.88
N PHE A 40 -4.67 13.90 -7.66
CA PHE A 40 -3.81 13.22 -6.69
C PHE A 40 -3.68 11.73 -7.03
N LEU A 41 -4.78 11.10 -7.43
CA LEU A 41 -4.80 9.72 -7.89
C LEU A 41 -3.93 9.51 -9.14
N GLU A 42 -3.93 10.46 -10.07
CA GLU A 42 -3.10 10.39 -11.28
C GLU A 42 -1.61 10.23 -10.96
N ALA A 43 -1.07 11.04 -10.05
CA ALA A 43 0.32 10.93 -9.62
C ALA A 43 0.60 9.57 -8.93
N ILE A 44 -0.33 9.08 -8.11
CA ILE A 44 -0.22 7.78 -7.43
C ILE A 44 -0.17 6.64 -8.44
N LEU A 45 -1.08 6.62 -9.42
CA LEU A 45 -1.16 5.55 -10.42
C LEU A 45 0.08 5.54 -11.32
N LEU A 46 0.66 6.70 -11.62
CA LEU A 46 1.93 6.80 -12.34
C LEU A 46 3.09 6.18 -11.56
N THR A 47 3.20 6.46 -10.26
CA THR A 47 4.21 5.82 -9.39
C THR A 47 4.00 4.30 -9.32
N LEU A 48 2.77 3.83 -9.12
CA LEU A 48 2.49 2.39 -9.08
C LEU A 48 2.80 1.70 -10.41
N LYS A 49 2.58 2.39 -11.54
CA LYS A 49 2.96 1.90 -12.87
C LYS A 49 4.47 1.82 -13.03
N SER A 50 5.23 2.84 -12.60
CA SER A 50 6.70 2.80 -12.69
C SER A 50 7.32 1.70 -11.82
N GLN A 51 6.66 1.34 -10.72
CA GLN A 51 7.03 0.20 -9.86
C GLN A 51 6.55 -1.16 -10.40
N GLY A 52 5.90 -1.20 -11.57
CA GLY A 52 5.39 -2.44 -12.18
C GLY A 52 4.28 -3.12 -11.38
N ILE A 53 3.57 -2.37 -10.53
CA ILE A 53 2.37 -2.85 -9.80
C ILE A 53 1.13 -2.70 -10.68
N LEU A 54 1.08 -1.62 -11.48
CA LEU A 54 0.01 -1.37 -12.43
C LEU A 54 0.49 -1.44 -13.88
N SER A 55 -0.41 -1.80 -14.76
CA SER A 55 -0.31 -1.60 -16.20
C SER A 55 -1.30 -0.52 -16.64
N SER A 56 -1.04 0.10 -17.79
CA SER A 56 -1.94 1.10 -18.37
C SER A 56 -2.11 0.90 -19.86
N ARG A 57 -3.34 1.00 -20.37
CA ARG A 57 -3.66 0.96 -21.80
C ARG A 57 -4.23 2.30 -22.26
N LYS A 58 -3.79 2.78 -23.43
CA LYS A 58 -4.35 3.98 -24.10
C LYS A 58 -5.46 3.60 -25.08
N GLY A 59 -6.34 4.55 -25.37
CA GLY A 59 -7.43 4.41 -26.35
C GLY A 59 -8.78 4.00 -25.75
N PRO A 60 -9.81 3.77 -26.59
CA PRO A 60 -11.12 3.29 -26.15
C PRO A 60 -11.01 1.98 -25.37
N GLY A 61 -11.64 1.90 -24.20
CA GLY A 61 -11.49 0.75 -23.29
C GLY A 61 -10.12 0.68 -22.59
N GLY A 62 -9.33 1.74 -22.64
CA GLY A 62 -8.09 1.90 -21.89
C GLY A 62 -8.32 2.22 -20.41
N GLY A 63 -7.22 2.48 -19.69
CA GLY A 63 -7.23 2.71 -18.25
C GLY A 63 -6.10 1.98 -17.54
N TYR A 64 -6.23 1.77 -16.24
CA TYR A 64 -5.29 1.08 -15.38
C TYR A 64 -5.81 -0.29 -14.95
N SER A 65 -4.89 -1.25 -14.88
CA SER A 65 -5.12 -2.62 -14.40
C SER A 65 -3.97 -3.07 -13.51
N LEU A 66 -4.17 -4.10 -12.69
CA LEU A 66 -3.07 -4.73 -11.98
C LEU A 66 -2.12 -5.39 -12.99
N ALA A 67 -0.81 -5.17 -12.84
CA ALA A 67 0.21 -5.81 -13.68
C ALA A 67 0.55 -7.23 -13.20
N LYS A 68 0.18 -7.57 -11.96
CA LYS A 68 0.46 -8.85 -11.30
C LYS A 68 -0.78 -9.32 -10.53
N ALA A 69 -0.86 -10.61 -10.23
CA ALA A 69 -1.95 -11.15 -9.42
C ALA A 69 -1.96 -10.49 -8.02
N PRO A 70 -3.14 -10.15 -7.45
CA PRO A 70 -3.23 -9.56 -6.11
C PRO A 70 -2.51 -10.35 -5.02
N SER A 71 -2.47 -11.69 -5.14
CA SER A 71 -1.78 -12.62 -4.24
C SER A 71 -0.25 -12.55 -4.31
N THR A 72 0.31 -11.79 -5.26
CA THR A 72 1.77 -11.61 -5.42
C THR A 72 2.22 -10.19 -5.09
N ILE A 73 1.29 -9.29 -4.77
CA ILE A 73 1.56 -7.88 -4.45
C ILE A 73 1.46 -7.73 -2.93
N THR A 74 2.60 -7.62 -2.25
CA THR A 74 2.64 -7.36 -0.80
C THR A 74 2.19 -5.94 -0.45
N ILE A 75 1.61 -5.74 0.73
CA ILE A 75 1.29 -4.41 1.25
C ILE A 75 2.57 -3.58 1.44
N GLY A 76 3.65 -4.22 1.88
CA GLY A 76 4.96 -3.59 2.04
C GLY A 76 5.49 -2.98 0.74
N SER A 77 5.43 -3.70 -0.39
CA SER A 77 5.88 -3.14 -1.68
C SER A 77 5.06 -1.92 -2.13
N ILE A 78 3.75 -1.90 -1.85
CA ILE A 78 2.90 -0.74 -2.12
C ILE A 78 3.30 0.46 -1.26
N ILE A 79 3.50 0.24 0.05
CA ILE A 79 3.87 1.32 0.98
C ILE A 79 5.27 1.86 0.66
N ARG A 80 6.25 0.98 0.42
CA ARG A 80 7.63 1.38 0.11
C ARG A 80 7.75 2.17 -1.20
N ALA A 81 6.81 2.02 -2.13
CA ALA A 81 6.73 2.85 -3.34
C ALA A 81 6.53 4.36 -3.04
N PHE A 82 6.06 4.72 -1.84
CA PHE A 82 5.79 6.11 -1.45
C PHE A 82 6.55 6.57 -0.21
N GLU A 83 6.82 5.65 0.73
CA GLU A 83 7.48 5.96 2.01
C GLU A 83 8.98 5.62 2.03
N GLY A 84 9.50 4.89 1.04
CA GLY A 84 10.89 4.38 1.08
C GLY A 84 11.03 3.16 1.98
N ASP A 85 12.15 3.03 2.69
CA ASP A 85 12.51 1.84 3.50
C ASP A 85 11.78 1.71 4.85
N LEU A 86 10.87 2.65 5.17
CA LEU A 86 10.11 2.69 6.43
C LEU A 86 11.00 2.76 7.69
N ALA A 87 12.25 3.18 7.56
CA ALA A 87 13.15 3.29 8.69
C ALA A 87 12.63 4.31 9.72
N PRO A 88 12.43 3.91 10.99
CA PRO A 88 11.92 4.81 12.03
C PRO A 88 12.97 5.83 12.50
N VAL A 89 14.26 5.59 12.22
CA VAL A 89 15.37 6.51 12.46
C VAL A 89 16.34 6.50 11.27
N GLN A 90 17.03 7.61 11.03
CA GLN A 90 17.89 7.78 9.86
C GLN A 90 19.03 6.76 9.77
N CYS A 91 19.58 6.33 10.91
CA CYS A 91 20.64 5.31 10.96
C CYS A 91 20.18 3.88 10.65
N LEU A 92 18.88 3.67 10.45
CA LEU A 92 18.27 2.43 9.93
C LEU A 92 17.87 2.53 8.46
N SER A 93 17.95 3.71 7.84
CA SER A 93 17.55 3.89 6.46
C SER A 93 18.60 3.33 5.50
N GLU A 94 18.17 2.48 4.57
CA GLU A 94 18.98 1.97 3.47
C GLU A 94 19.11 3.00 2.34
N THR A 95 18.10 3.88 2.20
CA THR A 95 18.00 4.85 1.11
C THR A 95 18.53 6.24 1.48
N SER A 96 18.57 6.57 2.76
CA SER A 96 19.03 7.86 3.30
C SER A 96 20.01 7.65 4.45
N THR A 97 21.05 6.86 4.18
CA THR A 97 22.08 6.50 5.15
C THR A 97 22.67 7.74 5.83
N GLY A 98 22.58 7.80 7.15
CA GLY A 98 23.14 8.87 7.95
C GLY A 98 23.35 8.42 9.38
N VAL A 99 24.30 9.04 10.06
CA VAL A 99 24.57 8.80 11.48
C VAL A 99 24.05 10.00 12.26
N CYS A 100 23.46 9.77 13.44
CA CYS A 100 23.03 10.90 14.27
C CYS A 100 24.27 11.71 14.70
N PRO A 101 24.24 13.05 14.66
CA PRO A 101 25.37 13.89 15.05
C PRO A 101 25.89 13.62 16.48
N GLU A 102 24.99 13.23 17.37
CA GLU A 102 25.25 12.90 18.78
C GLU A 102 25.58 11.42 19.02
N CYS A 103 25.58 10.58 17.98
CA CYS A 103 25.83 9.15 18.11
C CYS A 103 27.33 8.90 18.35
N VAL A 104 27.67 8.33 19.51
CA VAL A 104 29.05 7.96 19.85
C VAL A 104 29.45 6.64 19.21
N ASP A 105 28.59 5.62 19.31
CA ASP A 105 28.82 4.30 18.73
C ASP A 105 27.50 3.70 18.21
N GLY A 106 27.42 3.48 16.91
CA GLY A 106 26.19 3.01 16.24
C GLY A 106 25.75 1.60 16.66
N PRO A 107 26.66 0.59 16.65
CA PRO A 107 26.35 -0.78 17.08
C PRO A 107 25.82 -0.91 18.51
N THR A 108 26.29 -0.10 19.46
CA THR A 108 25.83 -0.13 20.87
C THR A 108 24.78 0.94 21.20
N CYS A 109 24.34 1.73 20.21
CA CYS A 109 23.28 2.72 20.39
C CYS A 109 21.95 2.04 20.74
N GLY A 110 21.54 2.13 22.01
CA GLY A 110 20.29 1.54 22.49
C GLY A 110 19.04 1.98 21.69
N THR A 111 18.99 3.25 21.27
CA THR A 111 17.91 3.77 20.42
C THR A 111 17.88 3.04 19.07
N ARG A 112 19.03 2.86 18.42
CA ARG A 112 19.13 2.14 17.15
C ARG A 112 18.67 0.69 17.30
N LEU A 113 19.07 0.02 18.38
CA LEU A 113 18.71 -1.38 18.62
C LEU A 113 17.20 -1.54 18.78
N VAL A 114 16.57 -0.79 19.68
CA VAL A 114 15.12 -0.85 19.92
C VAL A 114 14.33 -0.43 18.68
N MET A 115 14.78 0.60 17.96
CA MET A 115 14.13 1.03 16.72
C MET A 115 14.29 0.01 15.59
N GLY A 116 15.38 -0.78 15.60
CA GLY A 116 15.57 -1.91 14.70
C GLY A 116 14.53 -3.01 14.93
N ASP A 117 14.21 -3.29 16.20
CA ASP A 117 13.15 -4.24 16.56
C ASP A 117 11.77 -3.76 16.08
N VAL A 118 11.48 -2.46 16.27
CA VAL A 118 10.23 -1.83 15.77
C VAL A 118 10.13 -1.93 14.25
N HIS A 119 11.21 -1.60 13.54
CA HIS A 119 11.27 -1.70 12.07
C HIS A 119 11.04 -3.14 11.61
N SER A 120 11.69 -4.11 12.26
CA SER A 120 11.55 -5.54 11.94
C SER A 120 10.11 -6.04 12.18
N ALA A 121 9.49 -5.64 13.29
CA ALA A 121 8.11 -6.01 13.59
C ALA A 121 7.11 -5.44 12.57
N VAL A 122 7.27 -4.17 12.19
CA VAL A 122 6.40 -3.52 11.20
C VAL A 122 6.58 -4.13 9.81
N THR A 123 7.83 -4.28 9.36
CA THR A 123 8.15 -4.84 8.05
C THR A 123 7.70 -6.29 7.92
N SER A 124 7.88 -7.10 8.97
CA SER A 124 7.38 -8.48 9.01
C SER A 124 5.88 -8.57 8.74
N VAL A 125 5.07 -7.65 9.28
CA VAL A 125 3.61 -7.68 9.09
C VAL A 125 3.22 -7.25 7.68
N ILE A 126 3.76 -6.15 7.18
CA ILE A 126 3.35 -5.62 5.87
C ILE A 126 3.91 -6.44 4.71
N ASP A 127 5.01 -7.15 4.92
CA ASP A 127 5.66 -7.98 3.89
C ASP A 127 5.04 -9.39 3.82
N SER A 128 4.43 -9.85 4.91
CA SER A 128 3.70 -11.13 4.93
C SER A 128 2.26 -11.03 4.44
N VAL A 129 1.74 -9.83 4.19
CA VAL A 129 0.34 -9.60 3.79
C VAL A 129 0.30 -9.14 2.35
N THR A 130 -0.53 -9.78 1.54
CA THR A 130 -0.75 -9.45 0.14
C THR A 130 -1.99 -8.57 -0.04
N LEU A 131 -2.13 -7.99 -1.24
CA LEU A 131 -3.31 -7.25 -1.64
C LEU A 131 -4.56 -8.14 -1.63
N ALA A 132 -4.42 -9.43 -1.99
CA ALA A 132 -5.48 -10.41 -1.88
C ALA A 132 -5.93 -10.60 -0.41
N ASP A 133 -4.99 -10.80 0.51
CA ASP A 133 -5.29 -10.98 1.94
C ASP A 133 -6.00 -9.75 2.52
N MET A 134 -5.58 -8.55 2.12
CA MET A 134 -6.23 -7.31 2.54
C MET A 134 -7.69 -7.23 2.05
N VAL A 135 -7.95 -7.65 0.81
CA VAL A 135 -9.30 -7.72 0.23
C VAL A 135 -10.14 -8.74 0.99
N GLU A 136 -9.61 -9.95 1.22
CA GLU A 136 -10.30 -11.01 1.94
C GLU A 136 -10.69 -10.59 3.36
N ARG A 137 -9.76 -9.98 4.11
CA ARG A 137 -10.04 -9.43 5.45
C ARG A 137 -11.18 -8.42 5.42
N SER A 138 -11.17 -7.51 4.44
CA SER A 138 -12.23 -6.51 4.27
C SER A 138 -13.58 -7.14 3.92
N GLU A 139 -13.60 -8.18 3.10
CA GLU A 139 -14.82 -8.85 2.68
C GLU A 139 -15.40 -9.70 3.81
N PHE A 140 -14.55 -10.42 4.54
CA PHE A 140 -14.94 -11.20 5.72
C PHE A 140 -15.66 -10.33 6.76
N GLU A 141 -15.07 -9.20 7.15
CA GLU A 141 -15.69 -8.28 8.11
C GLU A 141 -16.99 -7.66 7.57
N ARG A 142 -17.07 -7.39 6.26
CA ARG A 142 -18.30 -6.89 5.62
C ARG A 142 -19.43 -7.93 5.71
N GLN A 143 -19.14 -9.20 5.46
CA GLN A 143 -20.16 -10.27 5.54
C GLN A 143 -20.65 -10.44 6.97
N LYS A 144 -19.75 -10.38 7.95
CA LYS A 144 -20.10 -10.43 9.38
C LYS A 144 -21.04 -9.29 9.78
N LEU A 145 -20.78 -8.07 9.30
CA LEU A 145 -21.66 -6.93 9.57
C LEU A 145 -23.05 -7.10 8.96
N LEU A 146 -23.14 -7.61 7.72
CA LEU A 146 -24.43 -7.85 7.05
C LEU A 146 -25.26 -8.90 7.81
N GLN A 147 -24.63 -10.02 8.21
CA GLN A 147 -25.31 -11.08 8.98
C GLN A 147 -25.81 -10.60 10.35
N GLN A 148 -25.11 -9.67 10.99
CA GLN A 148 -25.54 -9.08 12.26
C GLN A 148 -26.73 -8.12 12.10
N MET A 149 -26.85 -7.45 10.96
CA MET A 149 -27.99 -6.57 10.65
C MET A 149 -29.24 -7.37 10.33
N ASP A 150 -29.10 -8.51 9.64
CA ASP A 150 -30.22 -9.40 9.30
C ASP A 150 -30.82 -10.10 10.53
N TYR A 151 -30.08 -10.21 11.64
CA TYR A 151 -30.56 -10.81 12.90
C TYR A 151 -31.19 -9.78 13.88
N ALA A 152 -31.11 -8.49 13.56
CA ALA A 152 -31.62 -7.40 14.40
C ALA A 152 -33.04 -6.92 13.97
N ILE A 153 -33.68 -7.62 13.03
CA ILE A 153 -35.04 -7.41 12.52
C ILE A 153 -35.88 -8.63 12.87
#